data_AF-A0A8J5CI87-F1
#
_entry.id   AF-A0A8J5CI87-F1
#
_cell.length_a   1.000
_cell.length_b   1.000
_cell.length_c   1.000
_cell.angle_alpha   90.00
_cell.angle_beta   90.00
_cell.angle_gamma   90.00
#
_symmetry.space_group_name_H-M   'P 1'
#
loop_
_entity.id
_entity.type
_entity.pdbx_description
1 polymer ?
#
loop_
_entity_poly.entity_id
_entity_poly.type
_entity_poly.pdbx_seq_one_letter_code
_entity_poly.pdbx_strand_id
1 'polypeptide(L)'
;MFFVFPSINETSGVVRVAGPLNHNEAAVIILPIIVVDKNASDAFPDQTDLTEVTLYIQAFSDKNPIFAPPWTPSRPQLQVMVKEEQEQGTKVFSVMAKDPITGQLVQPL
;
A
#
# COMPACT_ATOMS: atom_id res chain seq x y z
N MET A 1 -14.02 10.90 -4.22
CA MET A 1 -13.22 9.70 -4.52
C MET A 1 -12.04 10.16 -5.36
N PHE A 2 -10.82 10.09 -4.82
CA PHE A 2 -9.61 10.53 -5.52
C PHE A 2 -8.88 9.29 -6.03
N PHE A 3 -8.89 9.08 -7.35
CA PHE A 3 -7.99 8.12 -7.99
C PHE A 3 -6.59 8.72 -7.99
N VAL A 4 -5.63 8.04 -7.39
CA VAL A 4 -4.23 8.45 -7.50
C VAL A 4 -3.63 7.77 -8.72
N PHE A 5 -3.30 8.56 -9.73
CA PHE A 5 -2.73 8.06 -10.98
C PHE A 5 -1.21 7.94 -10.89
N PRO A 6 -0.59 6.93 -11.51
CA PRO A 6 0.85 6.88 -11.70
C PRO A 6 1.36 8.16 -12.39
N SER A 7 2.57 8.60 -12.02
CA SER A 7 3.23 9.75 -12.64
C SER A 7 4.38 9.30 -13.55
N ILE A 8 4.69 10.08 -14.58
CA ILE A 8 5.80 9.82 -15.50
C ILE A 8 6.80 10.98 -15.46
N ASN A 9 8.09 10.66 -15.48
CA ASN A 9 9.13 11.66 -15.68
C ASN A 9 9.31 11.94 -17.19
N GLU A 10 9.05 13.17 -17.62
CA GLU A 10 9.09 13.56 -19.04
C GLU A 10 10.48 13.47 -19.69
N THR A 11 11.56 13.47 -18.90
CA THR A 11 12.94 13.40 -19.41
C THR A 11 13.47 11.98 -19.45
N SER A 12 13.20 11.16 -18.43
CA SER A 12 13.73 9.80 -18.32
C SER A 12 12.74 8.71 -18.71
N GLY A 13 11.46 9.03 -18.87
CA GLY A 13 10.38 8.06 -19.13
C GLY A 13 10.02 7.18 -17.94
N VAL A 14 10.62 7.40 -16.76
CA VAL A 14 10.37 6.56 -15.58
C VAL A 14 8.95 6.78 -15.04
N VAL A 15 8.17 5.71 -14.98
CA VAL A 15 6.83 5.68 -14.37
C VAL A 15 6.96 5.37 -12.87
N ARG A 16 6.27 6.14 -12.02
CA ARG A 16 6.26 6.01 -10.57
C ARG A 16 4.83 5.93 -10.04
N VAL A 17 4.67 5.22 -8.93
CA VAL A 17 3.41 5.18 -8.18
C VAL A 17 3.28 6.47 -7.37
N ALA A 18 2.23 7.26 -7.61
CA ALA A 18 2.05 8.56 -6.95
C ALA A 18 1.21 8.49 -5.66
N GLY A 19 0.71 7.32 -5.28
CA GLY A 19 -0.04 7.08 -4.04
C GLY A 19 -0.46 5.62 -3.88
N PRO A 20 -1.22 5.28 -2.81
CA PRO A 20 -1.57 3.90 -2.52
C PRO A 20 -2.40 3.29 -3.65
N LEU A 21 -2.02 2.07 -4.07
CA LEU A 21 -2.75 1.29 -5.06
C LEU A 21 -3.64 0.29 -4.33
N ASN A 22 -4.90 0.17 -4.76
CA ASN A 22 -5.85 -0.77 -4.20
C ASN A 22 -6.34 -1.72 -5.30
N HIS A 23 -5.94 -3.00 -5.19
CA HIS A 23 -6.35 -4.05 -6.12
C HIS A 23 -7.88 -4.18 -6.24
N ASN A 24 -8.61 -3.95 -5.15
CA ASN A 24 -10.07 -4.08 -5.14
C ASN A 24 -10.77 -2.91 -5.84
N GLU A 25 -10.08 -1.78 -6.01
CA GLU A 25 -10.59 -0.63 -6.76
C GLU A 25 -10.22 -0.73 -8.24
N ALA A 26 -8.99 -1.15 -8.54
CA ALA A 26 -8.53 -1.41 -9.91
C ALA A 26 -7.46 -2.51 -9.92
N ALA A 27 -7.68 -3.57 -10.69
CA ALA A 27 -6.70 -4.64 -10.91
C ALA A 27 -5.79 -4.36 -12.12
N VAL A 28 -6.27 -3.57 -13.09
CA VAL A 28 -5.55 -3.21 -14.31
C VAL A 28 -5.70 -1.71 -14.56
N ILE A 29 -4.59 -1.04 -14.85
CA ILE A 29 -4.57 0.37 -15.29
C ILE A 29 -3.88 0.41 -16.66
N ILE A 30 -4.55 1.03 -17.64
CA ILE A 30 -3.99 1.26 -18.98
C ILE A 30 -3.65 2.74 -19.08
N LEU A 31 -2.39 3.04 -19.35
CA LEU A 31 -1.89 4.40 -19.51
C LEU A 31 -1.52 4.62 -20.98
N PRO A 32 -2.29 5.42 -21.74
CA PRO A 32 -1.84 5.90 -23.05
C PRO A 32 -0.75 6.97 -22.84
N ILE A 33 0.41 6.76 -23.44
CA ILE A 33 1.56 7.65 -23.38
C ILE A 33 1.80 8.23 -24.77
N ILE A 34 1.97 9.54 -24.83
CA ILE A 34 2.33 10.26 -26.05
C ILE A 34 3.76 10.77 -25.87
N VAL A 35 4.60 10.53 -26.87
CA VAL A 35 5.95 11.10 -26.96
C VAL A 35 5.95 12.12 -28.09
N VAL A 36 6.56 13.29 -27.84
CA VAL A 36 6.68 14.39 -28.80
C VAL A 36 8.16 14.65 -29.04
N ASP A 37 8.59 14.63 -30.30
CA ASP A 37 9.97 15.01 -30.65
C ASP A 37 10.13 16.54 -30.54
N LYS A 38 10.99 16.97 -29.61
CA LYS A 38 11.30 18.39 -29.40
C LYS A 38 12.27 18.96 -30.43
N ASN A 39 12.91 18.12 -31.24
CA ASN A 39 13.83 18.51 -32.32
C ASN A 39 13.20 18.35 -33.71
N ALA A 40 11.88 18.20 -33.79
CA ALA A 40 11.16 18.13 -35.06
C ALA A 40 11.52 19.35 -35.94
N SER A 41 11.88 19.09 -37.20
CA SER A 41 12.22 20.14 -38.15
C SER A 41 10.98 20.94 -38.59
N ASP A 42 11.16 22.20 -39.00
CA ASP A 42 10.07 23.02 -39.55
C ASP A 42 9.41 22.41 -40.80
N ALA A 43 10.13 21.54 -41.54
CA ALA A 43 9.61 20.83 -42.70
C ALA A 43 8.66 19.67 -42.32
N PHE A 44 8.79 19.15 -41.10
CA PHE A 44 7.99 18.07 -40.54
C PHE A 44 7.64 18.40 -39.08
N PRO A 45 6.75 19.38 -38.86
CA PRO A 45 6.29 19.70 -37.52
C PRO A 45 5.47 18.54 -36.95
N ASP A 46 5.38 18.46 -35.62
CA ASP A 46 4.49 17.55 -34.90
C ASP A 46 4.80 16.05 -35.01
N GLN A 47 6.08 15.68 -34.96
CA GLN A 47 6.48 14.27 -34.83
C GLN A 47 6.11 13.73 -33.45
N THR A 48 5.08 12.88 -33.41
CA THR A 48 4.57 12.25 -32.20
C THR A 48 4.43 10.74 -32.37
N ASP A 49 4.51 10.01 -31.26
CA ASP A 49 4.23 8.58 -31.20
C ASP A 49 3.36 8.26 -29.98
N LEU A 50 2.56 7.20 -30.08
CA LEU A 50 1.63 6.79 -29.03
C LEU A 50 1.87 5.32 -28.67
N THR A 51 1.93 5.05 -27.37
CA THR A 51 2.07 3.70 -26.83
C THR A 51 1.20 3.50 -25.61
N GLU A 52 0.90 2.25 -25.27
CA GLU A 52 0.13 1.90 -24.09
C GLU A 52 0.97 1.14 -23.08
N VAL A 53 0.93 1.60 -21.82
CA VAL A 53 1.52 0.88 -20.70
C VAL A 53 0.41 0.27 -19.86
N THR A 54 0.38 -1.07 -19.83
CA THR A 54 -0.55 -1.82 -19.00
C THR A 54 0.10 -2.17 -17.67
N LEU A 55 -0.47 -1.68 -16.58
CA LEU A 55 -0.04 -1.95 -15.21
C LEU A 55 -1.00 -2.95 -14.57
N TYR A 56 -0.45 -4.06 -14.07
CA TYR A 56 -1.20 -5.05 -13.30
C TYR A 56 -0.96 -4.82 -11.80
N ILE A 57 -2.02 -4.48 -11.09
CA ILE A 57 -1.98 -4.36 -9.63
C ILE A 57 -2.20 -5.76 -9.08
N GLN A 58 -1.28 -6.26 -8.27
CA GLN A 58 -1.44 -7.57 -7.65
C GLN A 58 -2.24 -7.43 -6.35
N ALA A 59 -3.15 -8.36 -6.11
CA ALA A 59 -3.82 -8.46 -4.82
C ALA A 59 -2.77 -8.64 -3.73
N PHE A 60 -2.71 -7.68 -2.80
CA PHE A 60 -1.91 -7.80 -1.60
C PHE A 60 -2.83 -8.10 -0.42
N SER A 61 -2.68 -9.29 0.16
CA SER A 61 -3.23 -9.58 1.47
C SER A 61 -2.19 -9.18 2.50
N ASP A 62 -2.53 -8.26 3.38
CA ASP A 62 -1.72 -8.05 4.57
C ASP A 62 -1.70 -9.36 5.38
N LYS A 63 -0.50 -9.86 5.66
CA LYS A 63 -0.27 -11.10 6.42
C LYS A 63 0.23 -10.80 7.83
N ASN A 64 0.09 -9.56 8.28
CA ASN A 64 0.44 -9.17 9.63
C ASN A 64 -0.39 -9.95 10.67
N PRO A 65 0.22 -10.37 11.80
CA PRO A 65 -0.51 -11.00 12.88
C PRO A 65 -1.68 -10.15 13.37
N ILE A 66 -2.83 -10.80 13.58
CA ILE A 66 -4.04 -10.13 14.05
C ILE A 66 -4.14 -10.35 15.57
N PHE A 67 -4.12 -9.27 16.34
CA PHE A 67 -4.33 -9.34 17.78
C PHE A 67 -5.78 -9.73 18.10
N ALA A 68 -5.95 -10.49 19.17
CA ALA A 68 -7.26 -10.87 19.68
C ALA A 68 -8.06 -9.63 20.17
N PRO A 69 -9.40 -9.69 20.17
CA PRO A 69 -10.24 -8.66 20.77
C PRO A 69 -9.82 -8.34 22.21
N PRO A 70 -9.95 -7.08 22.67
CA PRO A 70 -10.72 -6.00 22.06
C PRO A 70 -9.99 -5.17 21.00
N TRP A 71 -8.74 -5.52 20.66
CA TRP A 71 -8.01 -4.84 19.59
C TRP A 71 -8.70 -5.08 18.23
N THR A 72 -8.77 -4.04 17.42
CA THR A 72 -9.18 -4.15 16.01
C THR A 72 -8.34 -3.18 15.17
N PRO A 73 -8.22 -3.38 13.84
CA PRO A 73 -7.57 -2.39 12.97
C PRO A 73 -8.19 -0.98 13.10
N SER A 74 -9.51 -0.90 13.32
CA SER A 74 -10.23 0.35 13.55
C SER A 74 -10.04 0.95 14.95
N ARG A 75 -9.57 0.16 15.93
CA ARG A 75 -9.33 0.57 17.31
C ARG A 75 -8.00 -0.04 17.79
N PRO A 76 -6.86 0.50 17.35
CA PRO A 76 -5.56 -0.14 17.56
C PRO A 76 -4.98 0.08 18.96
N GLN A 77 -5.68 0.82 19.83
CA GLN A 77 -5.24 1.14 21.19
C GLN A 77 -5.92 0.22 22.22
N LEU A 78 -5.12 -0.35 23.12
CA LEU A 78 -5.59 -1.12 24.27
C LEU A 78 -5.34 -0.31 25.53
N GLN A 79 -6.38 -0.12 26.34
CA GLN A 79 -6.31 0.60 27.60
C GLN A 79 -6.45 -0.38 28.77
N VAL A 80 -5.59 -0.25 29.77
CA VAL A 80 -5.58 -1.09 30.97
C VAL A 80 -5.46 -0.17 32.18
N MET A 81 -6.32 -0.38 33.17
CA MET A 81 -6.24 0.32 34.46
C MET A 81 -5.44 -0.54 35.44
N VAL A 82 -4.47 0.08 36.11
CA VAL A 82 -3.58 -0.61 37.06
C VAL A 82 -3.72 0.09 38.41
N LYS A 83 -3.76 -0.69 39.50
CA LYS A 83 -3.76 -0.15 40.85
C LYS A 83 -2.37 0.40 41.19
N GLU A 84 -2.32 1.39 42.06
CA GLU A 84 -1.07 1.83 42.67
C GLU A 84 -0.50 0.72 43.58
N GLU A 85 0.80 0.82 43.89
CA GLU A 85 1.51 -0.08 44.82
C GLU A 85 1.46 -1.59 44.46
N GLN A 86 1.53 -1.92 43.16
CA GLN A 86 1.73 -3.31 42.75
C GLN A 86 3.15 -3.79 43.04
N GLU A 87 3.27 -5.05 43.44
CA GLU A 87 4.56 -5.70 43.62
C GLU A 87 5.36 -5.69 42.31
N GLN A 88 6.69 -5.58 42.44
CA GLN A 88 7.57 -5.64 41.28
C GLN A 88 7.43 -7.00 40.57
N GLY A 89 7.25 -6.96 39.24
CA GLY A 89 7.06 -8.16 38.44
C GLY A 89 5.60 -8.57 38.24
N THR A 90 4.64 -7.81 38.79
CA THR A 90 3.21 -8.03 38.51
C THR A 90 2.92 -7.92 37.01
N LYS A 91 2.34 -8.97 36.43
CA LYS A 91 1.89 -8.97 35.04
C LYS A 91 0.66 -8.08 34.90
N VAL A 92 0.80 -6.99 34.14
CA VAL A 92 -0.26 -6.00 33.93
C VAL A 92 -1.29 -6.44 32.89
N PHE A 93 -0.83 -6.99 31.78
CA PHE A 93 -1.68 -7.37 30.66
C PHE A 93 -0.97 -8.38 29.77
N SER A 94 -1.75 -9.12 28.97
CA SER A 94 -1.22 -10.04 27.96
C SER A 94 -2.06 -9.93 26.71
N VAL A 95 -1.38 -9.89 25.57
CA VAL A 95 -2.00 -9.94 24.24
C VAL A 95 -1.66 -11.27 23.58
N MET A 96 -2.58 -11.71 22.72
CA MET A 96 -2.38 -12.86 21.86
C MET A 96 -2.60 -12.40 20.43
N ALA A 97 -1.74 -12.83 19.52
CA ALA A 97 -1.90 -12.60 18.09
C ALA A 97 -2.04 -13.94 17.36
N LYS A 98 -2.80 -13.94 16.27
CA LYS A 98 -2.92 -15.08 15.37
C LYS A 98 -2.28 -14.77 14.04
N ASP A 99 -1.61 -15.75 13.47
CA ASP A 99 -1.23 -15.74 12.05
C ASP A 99 -2.51 -15.73 11.20
N PRO A 100 -2.68 -14.78 10.27
CA PRO A 100 -3.91 -14.64 9.50
C PRO A 100 -4.11 -15.73 8.43
N ILE A 101 -3.06 -16.50 8.10
CA ILE A 101 -3.09 -17.59 7.12
C ILE A 101 -3.39 -18.93 7.81
N THR A 102 -2.65 -19.23 8.88
CA THR A 102 -2.74 -20.53 9.56
C THR A 102 -3.75 -20.54 10.71
N GLY A 103 -4.11 -19.37 11.24
CA GLY A 103 -4.95 -19.22 12.42
C GLY A 103 -4.26 -19.60 13.74
N GLN A 104 -2.98 -20.01 13.68
CA GLN A 104 -2.21 -20.40 14.85
C GLN A 104 -1.78 -19.19 15.66
N LEU A 105 -1.59 -19.39 16.96
CA LEU A 105 -1.08 -18.35 17.84
C LEU A 105 0.39 -18.08 17.53
N VAL A 106 0.73 -16.79 17.44
CA VAL A 106 2.12 -16.36 17.38
C VAL A 106 2.74 -16.61 18.75
N GLN A 107 3.74 -17.49 18.81
CA GLN A 107 4.49 -17.74 20.04
C GLN A 107 5.58 -16.68 20.20
N PRO A 108 5.73 -16.06 21.39
CA PRO A 108 6.88 -15.21 21.67
C PRO A 108 8.16 -16.07 21.66
N LEU A 109 9.21 -15.56 21.02
CA LEU A 109 10.55 -16.14 21.03
C LEU A 109 11.16 -16.12 22.44
#